data_AF-A0A534CW69-F1
#
_entry.id   AF-A0A534CW69-F1
#
_cell.length_a   1.000
_cell.length_b   1.000
_cell.length_c   1.000
_cell.angle_alpha   90.00
_cell.angle_beta   90.00
_cell.angle_gamma   90.00
#
_symmetry.space_group_name_H-M   'P 1'
#
loop_
_entity.id
_entity.type
_entity.pdbx_description
1 polymer ?
#
loop_
_entity_poly.entity_id
_entity_poly.type
_entity_poly.pdbx_seq_one_letter_code
_entity_poly.pdbx_strand_id
1 'polypeptide(L)' 'MKLFLDTSALAKRYIAEQGSDGVLRLCREAEQLAVSVICLPEMISTLNRLVQERRLSRAKYQVLKQTLQGS' A
#
# COMPACT_ATOMS: atom_id res chain seq x y z
N MET A 1 -19.30 -7.03 1.16
CA MET A 1 -18.66 -6.56 2.40
C MET A 1 -17.95 -5.22 2.18
N LYS A 2 -17.99 -4.30 3.15
CA LYS A 2 -17.15 -3.09 3.16
C LYS A 2 -15.83 -3.37 3.90
N LEU A 3 -14.69 -3.09 3.27
CA LEU A 3 -13.37 -3.32 3.82
C LEU A 3 -12.66 -1.99 4.09
N PHE A 4 -12.26 -1.76 5.34
CA PHE A 4 -11.39 -0.65 5.70
C PHE A 4 -9.95 -1.17 5.81
N LEU A 5 -9.00 -0.48 5.16
CA LEU A 5 -7.58 -0.76 5.29
C LEU A 5 -6.90 0.39 6.04
N ASP A 6 -6.15 0.04 7.08
CA ASP A 6 -5.14 0.92 7.64
C ASP A 6 -3.91 0.98 6.70
N THR A 7 -2.93 1.82 7.03
CA THR A 7 -1.73 1.97 6.20
C THR A 7 -0.95 0.66 6.09
N SER A 8 -0.86 -0.14 7.16
CA SER A 8 -0.10 -1.39 7.14
C SER A 8 -0.75 -2.45 6.24
N ALA A 9 -2.08 -2.56 6.24
CA ALA A 9 -2.80 -3.45 5.34
C ALA A 9 -2.82 -2.91 3.90
N LEU A 10 -2.90 -1.60 3.71
CA LEU A 10 -2.77 -0.99 2.39
C LEU A 10 -1.38 -1.27 1.78
N ALA A 11 -0.32 -1.29 2.60
CA ALA A 11 1.05 -1.57 2.13
C ALA A 11 1.16 -2.97 1.53
N LYS A 12 0.56 -3.97 2.21
CA LYS A 12 0.51 -5.38 1.78
C LYS A 12 -0.15 -5.60 0.42
N ARG A 13 -0.98 -4.66 -0.04
CA ARG A 13 -1.57 -4.68 -1.39
C ARG A 13 -0.54 -4.37 -2.49
N TYR A 14 0.46 -3.56 -2.19
CA TYR A 14 1.45 -3.06 -3.16
C TYR A 14 2.85 -3.65 -2.96
N ILE A 15 3.16 -4.10 -1.75
CA ILE A 15 4.43 -4.69 -1.36
C ILE A 15 4.14 -6.12 -0.91
N ALA A 16 4.82 -7.09 -1.54
CA ALA A 16 4.70 -8.49 -1.15
C ALA A 16 5.42 -8.72 0.18
N GLU A 17 4.66 -9.09 1.21
CA GLU A 17 5.14 -9.44 2.54
C GLU A 17 4.20 -10.45 3.22
N GLN A 18 4.50 -10.83 4.46
CA GLN A 18 3.66 -11.75 5.21
C GLN A 18 2.24 -11.18 5.37
N GLY A 19 1.25 -11.95 4.92
CA GLY A 19 -0.16 -11.57 4.98
C GLY A 19 -0.69 -10.85 3.73
N SER A 20 0.15 -10.58 2.71
CA SER A 20 -0.30 -9.99 1.44
C SER A 20 -1.40 -10.80 0.76
N ASP A 21 -1.28 -12.13 0.71
CA ASP A 21 -2.29 -12.97 0.05
C ASP A 21 -3.67 -12.85 0.69
N GLY A 22 -3.71 -12.75 2.03
CA GLY A 22 -4.94 -12.55 2.79
C GLY A 22 -5.57 -11.18 2.49
N VAL A 23 -4.77 -10.11 2.50
CA VAL A 23 -5.24 -8.76 2.15
C VAL A 23 -5.76 -8.71 0.72
N LEU A 24 -5.03 -9.30 -0.23
CA LEU A 24 -5.44 -9.34 -1.64
C LEU A 24 -6.74 -10.13 -1.83
N ARG A 25 -6.92 -11.23 -1.11
CA ARG A 25 -8.18 -11.99 -1.09
C ARG A 25 -9.33 -11.15 -0.55
N LEU A 26 -9.17 -10.52 0.62
CA LEU A 26 -10.20 -9.67 1.21
C LEU A 26 -10.57 -8.50 0.28
N CYS A 27 -9.58 -7.91 -0.39
CA CYS A 27 -9.83 -6.87 -1.37
C CYS A 27 -10.63 -7.35 -2.59
N ARG A 28 -10.44 -8.62 -3.03
CA ARG A 28 -11.22 -9.21 -4.14
C ARG A 28 -12.67 -9.51 -3.75
N GLU A 29 -12.89 -9.85 -2.48
CA GLU A 29 -14.23 -10.16 -1.92
C GLU A 29 -14.99 -8.89 -1.47
N ALA A 30 -14.31 -7.74 -1.38
CA ALA A 30 -14.90 -6.49 -0.93
C ALA A 30 -15.74 -5.81 -2.03
N GLU A 31 -16.95 -5.36 -1.67
CA GLU A 31 -17.80 -4.53 -2.53
C GLU A 31 -17.34 -3.07 -2.53
N GLN A 32 -16.78 -2.62 -1.40
CA GLN A 32 -16.27 -1.27 -1.22
C GLN A 32 -14.99 -1.32 -0.40
N LEU A 33 -14.00 -0.55 -0.83
CA LEU A 33 -12.74 -0.37 -0.11
C LEU A 33 -12.66 1.07 0.40
N ALA A 34 -12.44 1.23 1.69
CA ALA A 34 -12.26 2.51 2.35
C ALA A 34 -10.84 2.60 2.93
N VAL A 35 -10.23 3.77 2.81
CA VAL A 35 -8.95 4.12 3.42
C VAL A 35 -9.08 5.50 4.04
N SER A 36 -8.32 5.77 5.10
CA SER A 36 -8.23 7.13 5.62
C SER A 36 -7.39 8.01 4.70
N VAL A 37 -7.71 9.29 4.59
CA VAL A 37 -6.92 10.25 3.80
C VAL A 37 -5.46 10.33 4.27
N ILE A 38 -5.21 10.08 5.57
CA ILE A 38 -3.85 10.03 6.14
C ILE A 38 -3.05 8.81 5.70
N CYS A 39 -3.68 7.76 5.18
CA CYS A 39 -2.96 6.56 4.74
C CYS A 39 -2.04 6.86 3.55
N LEU A 40 -2.37 7.84 2.72
CA LEU A 40 -1.51 8.24 1.59
C LEU A 40 -0.17 8.83 2.05
N PRO A 41 -0.12 9.90 2.86
CA PRO A 41 1.16 10.42 3.35
C PRO A 41 1.94 9.41 4.20
N GLU A 42 1.26 8.57 5.00
CA GLU A 42 1.94 7.51 5.76
C GLU A 42 2.55 6.42 4.84
N MET A 43 1.87 6.06 3.76
CA MET A 43 2.40 5.15 2.75
C MET A 43 3.64 5.73 2.09
N ILE A 44 3.60 6.99 1.65
CA ILE A 44 4.75 7.66 1.04
C ILE A 44 5.93 7.73 2.02
N SER A 45 5.67 8.02 3.31
CA SER A 45 6.69 7.99 4.37
C SER A 45 7.33 6.60 4.51
N THR A 46 6.50 5.55 4.51
CA THR A 46 6.96 4.15 4.59
C THR A 46 7.83 3.78 3.38
N LEU A 47 7.41 4.14 2.17
CA LEU A 47 8.17 3.89 0.94
C LEU A 47 9.51 4.63 0.97
N ASN A 48 9.56 5.88 1.45
CA ASN A 48 10.81 6.63 1.60
C ASN A 48 11.78 5.94 2.55
N ARG A 49 11.29 5.46 3.70
CA ARG A 49 12.10 4.69 4.66
C ARG A 49 12.66 3.42 4.01
N LEU A 50 11.87 2.69 3.23
CA LEU A 50 12.33 1.49 2.52
C LEU A 50 13.41 1.81 1.46
N VAL A 51 13.35 2.98 0.82
CA VAL A 51 14.42 3.44 -0.09
C VAL A 51 15.70 3.73 0.69
N GLN A 52 15.61 4.41 1.83
CA GLN A 52 16.77 4.70 2.70
C GLN A 52 17.42 3.41 3.23
N GLU A 53 16.60 2.42 3.61
CA GLU A 53 17.04 1.09 4.02
C GLU A 53 17.56 0.23 2.85
N ARG A 54 17.55 0.74 1.62
CA ARG A 54 17.92 0.02 0.37
C ARG A 54 17.08 -1.23 0.10
N ARG A 55 15.90 -1.34 0.72
CA ARG A 55 14.93 -2.43 0.55
C ARG A 55 13.97 -2.18 -0.62
N LEU A 56 13.88 -0.94 -1.08
CA LEU A 56 13.11 -0.53 -2.25
C LEU A 56 14.00 0.28 -3.19
N SER A 57 14.05 -0.09 -4.48
CA SER A 57 14.79 0.71 -5.45
C SER A 57 14.07 2.01 -5.75
N ARG A 58 14.83 3.07 -6.06
CA ARG A 58 14.26 4.38 -6.38
C ARG A 58 13.33 4.35 -7.60
N ALA A 59 13.61 3.48 -8.58
CA ALA A 59 12.72 3.26 -9.72
C ALA A 59 11.37 2.66 -9.29
N LYS A 60 11.38 1.60 -8.46
CA LYS A 60 10.15 1.00 -7.92
C LYS A 60 9.36 1.99 -7.06
N TYR A 61 10.05 2.80 -6.26
CA TYR A 61 9.43 3.88 -5.49
C TYR A 61 8.62 4.84 -6.37
N GLN A 62 9.16 5.29 -7.51
CA GLN A 62 8.44 6.23 -8.38
C GLN A 62 7.17 5.62 -8.96
N VAL A 63 7.25 4.36 -9.40
CA VAL A 63 6.08 3.62 -9.90
C VAL A 63 5.00 3.53 -8.82
N LEU A 64 5.38 3.10 -7.61
CA LEU A 64 4.44 2.98 -6.48
C LEU A 64 3.83 4.32 -6.09
N LYS A 65 4.63 5.39 -6.05
CA LYS A 65 4.15 6.74 -5.75
C LYS A 65 3.13 7.22 -6.77
N GLN A 66 3.37 7.00 -8.07
CA GLN A 66 2.43 7.37 -9.13
C GLN A 66 1.12 6.59 -9.01
N THR A 67 1.18 5.29 -8.74
CA THR A 67 -0.02 4.46 -8.53
C THR A 67 -0.86 4.96 -7.34
N LEU A 68 -0.22 5.38 -6.25
CA LEU A 68 -0.91 5.86 -5.05
C LEU A 68 -1.52 7.26 -5.20
N GLN A 69 -0.94 8.11 -6.05
CA GLN A 69 -1.40 9.48 -6.24
C GLN A 69 -2.53 9.61 -7.27
N GLY A 70 -2.92 8.51 -7.93
CA GLY A 70 -3.92 8.51 -8.99
C GLY A 70 -3.37 9.20 -10.23
N SER A 71 -2.77 8.43 -11.13
CA SER A 71 -2.39 8.90 -12.47
C SER A 71 -3.61 8.98 -13.37
#